data_AF-A0A2N4TZQ9-F1
#
_entry.id   AF-A0A2N4TZQ9-F1
#
_cell.length_a   1.000
_cell.length_b   1.000
_cell.length_c   1.000
_cell.angle_alpha   90.00
_cell.angle_beta   90.00
_cell.angle_gamma   90.00
#
_symmetry.space_group_name_H-M   'P 1'
#
loop_
_entity.id
_entity.type
_entity.pdbx_description
1 polymer ?
#
loop_
_entity_poly.entity_id
_entity_poly.type
_entity_poly.pdbx_seq_one_letter_code
_entity_poly.pdbx_strand_id
1 'polypeptide(L)'
;MNDESNKIKTAVARGKQRFFERNPDLMREVDAITEQDAQAAGKSVSELREIAKYRAIAGVTKAMGKDSFIMLLELGSDSTEEFEQLIAAQNVQIKKSIGM
;
A
#
# COMPACT_ATOMS: atom_id res chain seq x y z
N MET A 1 -11.10 19.14 5.28
CA MET A 1 -10.00 18.21 4.98
C MET A 1 -10.29 16.90 5.71
N ASN A 2 -10.66 15.76 5.14
CA ASN A 2 -11.37 15.38 3.92
C ASN A 2 -11.74 13.91 4.22
N ASP A 3 -13.00 13.60 4.54
CA ASP A 3 -13.44 12.24 4.87
C ASP A 3 -13.01 11.21 3.80
N GLU A 4 -12.98 11.64 2.55
CA GLU A 4 -12.49 10.85 1.41
C GLU A 4 -11.00 10.48 1.51
N SER A 5 -10.12 11.38 1.96
CA SER A 5 -8.70 11.04 2.17
C SER A 5 -8.52 10.03 3.31
N ASN A 6 -9.37 10.09 4.35
CA ASN A 6 -9.34 9.09 5.42
C ASN A 6 -9.86 7.73 4.93
N LYS A 7 -10.89 7.71 4.08
CA LYS A 7 -11.38 6.48 3.43
C LYS A 7 -10.31 5.84 2.56
N ILE A 8 -9.63 6.61 1.71
CA ILE A 8 -8.51 6.14 0.88
C ILE A 8 -7.38 5.57 1.73
N LYS A 9 -6.96 6.26 2.81
CA LYS A 9 -5.92 5.74 3.72
C LYS A 9 -6.34 4.43 4.38
N THR A 10 -7.61 4.33 4.79
CA THR A 10 -8.15 3.14 5.44
C THR A 10 -8.20 1.96 4.46
N ALA A 11 -8.70 2.19 3.25
CA ALA A 11 -8.72 1.19 2.18
C ALA A 11 -7.29 0.72 1.85
N VAL A 12 -6.33 1.63 1.69
CA VAL A 12 -4.92 1.25 1.47
C VAL A 12 -4.36 0.42 2.62
N ALA A 13 -4.64 0.78 3.87
CA ALA A 13 -4.18 0.01 5.03
C ALA A 13 -4.77 -1.42 5.04
N ARG A 14 -6.08 -1.56 4.76
CA ARG A 14 -6.74 -2.86 4.61
C ARG A 14 -6.17 -3.65 3.44
N GLY A 15 -5.94 -2.99 2.31
CA GLY A 15 -5.37 -3.59 1.12
C GLY A 15 -3.98 -4.16 1.36
N LYS A 16 -3.14 -3.44 2.11
CA LYS A 16 -1.82 -3.93 2.51
C LYS A 16 -1.94 -5.17 3.39
N GLN A 17 -2.82 -5.12 4.40
CA GLN A 17 -3.02 -6.25 5.30
C GLN A 17 -3.46 -7.48 4.50
N ARG A 18 -4.50 -7.35 3.66
CA ARG A 18 -4.99 -8.43 2.80
C ARG A 18 -3.95 -8.92 1.79
N PHE A 19 -3.09 -8.04 1.29
CA PHE A 19 -2.00 -8.41 0.38
C PHE A 19 -1.00 -9.34 1.08
N PHE A 20 -0.56 -9.00 2.29
CA PHE A 20 0.37 -9.84 3.05
C PHE A 20 -0.31 -11.10 3.62
N GLU A 21 -1.60 -11.04 3.96
CA GLU A 21 -2.38 -12.24 4.31
C GLU A 21 -2.44 -13.24 3.15
N ARG A 22 -2.56 -12.75 1.91
CA ARG A 22 -2.54 -13.59 0.70
C ARG A 22 -1.13 -14.02 0.28
N ASN A 23 -0.10 -13.31 0.72
CA ASN A 23 1.31 -13.58 0.37
C ASN A 23 2.16 -13.66 1.65
N PRO A 24 1.95 -14.68 2.50
CA PRO A 24 2.68 -14.82 3.76
C PRO A 24 4.20 -14.97 3.54
N ASP A 25 4.61 -15.54 2.41
CA ASP A 25 6.03 -15.71 2.07
C ASP A 25 6.73 -14.37 1.80
N LEU A 26 6.04 -13.40 1.17
CA LEU A 26 6.57 -12.03 1.02
C LEU A 26 6.74 -11.35 2.38
N MET A 27 5.84 -11.62 3.33
CA MET A 27 5.95 -11.06 4.67
C MET A 27 7.16 -11.64 5.41
N ARG A 28 7.44 -12.94 5.26
CA ARG A 28 8.66 -13.58 5.78
C ARG A 28 9.93 -13.03 5.15
N GLU A 29 9.91 -12.80 3.84
CA GLU A 29 11.05 -12.21 3.12
C GLU A 29 11.31 -10.77 3.60
N VAL A 30 10.26 -9.96 3.73
CA VAL A 30 10.34 -8.62 4.31
C VAL A 30 10.91 -8.65 5.72
N ASP A 31 10.44 -9.57 6.57
CA ASP A 31 10.92 -9.69 7.95
C ASP A 31 12.40 -10.11 8.00
N ALA A 32 12.81 -11.09 7.19
CA ALA A 32 14.20 -11.53 7.10
C ALA A 32 15.14 -10.39 6.63
N ILE A 33 14.73 -9.64 5.61
CA ILE A 33 15.49 -8.47 5.12
C ILE A 33 15.55 -7.39 6.19
N THR A 34 14.43 -7.12 6.87
CA THR A 34 14.36 -6.08 7.90
C THR A 34 15.22 -6.42 9.11
N GLU A 35 15.24 -7.68 9.54
CA GLU A 35 16.11 -8.15 10.62
C GLU A 35 17.58 -8.01 10.25
N GLN A 36 17.97 -8.41 9.04
CA GLN A 36 19.33 -8.23 8.54
C GLN A 36 19.75 -6.75 8.45
N ASP A 37 18.89 -5.90 7.88
CA ASP A 37 19.17 -4.47 7.72
C ASP A 37 19.18 -3.72 9.06
N ALA A 38 18.31 -4.07 10.00
CA ALA A 38 18.29 -3.47 11.33
C ALA A 38 19.58 -3.78 12.11
N GLN A 39 20.07 -5.02 11.99
CA GLN A 39 21.31 -5.45 12.62
C GLN A 39 22.53 -4.73 12.03
N ALA A 40 22.50 -4.41 10.73
CA ALA A 40 23.57 -3.69 10.03
C ALA A 40 23.52 -2.17 10.20
N ALA A 41 22.33 -1.57 10.29
CA ALA A 41 22.15 -0.12 10.23
C ALA A 41 21.95 0.57 11.59
N GLY A 42 21.70 -0.17 12.68
CA GLY A 42 21.43 0.41 14.00
C GLY A 42 20.19 1.32 14.03
N LYS A 43 19.30 1.19 13.02
CA LYS A 43 18.07 1.97 12.86
C LYS A 43 16.89 1.22 13.46
N SER A 44 15.82 1.96 13.77
CA SER A 44 14.55 1.41 14.24
C SER A 44 13.99 0.37 13.25
N VAL A 45 13.91 -0.88 13.70
CA VAL A 45 13.39 -2.03 12.93
C VAL A 45 12.00 -1.73 12.35
N SER A 46 11.17 -0.99 13.08
CA SER A 46 9.80 -0.63 12.68
C SER A 46 9.74 0.23 11.40
N GLU A 47 10.63 1.21 11.25
CA GLU A 47 10.65 2.08 10.06
C GLU A 47 11.17 1.33 8.84
N LEU A 48 12.22 0.52 9.02
CA LEU A 48 12.76 -0.34 7.96
C LEU A 48 11.71 -1.35 7.49
N ARG A 49 10.92 -1.90 8.42
CA ARG A 49 9.84 -2.84 8.10
C ARG A 49 8.77 -2.22 7.21
N GLU A 50 8.33 -1.00 7.54
CA GLU A 50 7.32 -0.32 6.71
C GLU A 50 7.86 0.00 5.32
N ILE A 51 9.12 0.44 5.20
CA ILE A 51 9.76 0.68 3.90
C ILE A 51 9.86 -0.63 3.09
N ALA A 52 10.31 -1.71 3.72
CA ALA A 52 10.44 -3.02 3.08
C ALA A 52 9.09 -3.57 2.62
N LYS A 53 8.02 -3.43 3.43
CA LYS A 53 6.65 -3.79 3.02
C LYS A 53 6.21 -3.02 1.78
N TYR A 54 6.39 -1.71 1.76
CA TYR A 54 6.04 -0.89 0.59
C TYR A 54 6.84 -1.31 -0.64
N ARG A 55 8.13 -1.60 -0.46
CA ARG A 55 9.01 -2.04 -1.56
C ARG A 55 8.60 -3.40 -2.12
N ALA A 56 8.22 -4.34 -1.26
CA ALA A 56 7.73 -5.65 -1.66
C ALA A 56 6.43 -5.53 -2.48
N ILE A 57 5.46 -4.76 -1.98
CA ILE A 57 4.21 -4.50 -2.71
C ILE A 57 4.52 -3.86 -4.07
N ALA A 58 5.32 -2.80 -4.10
CA ALA A 58 5.68 -2.12 -5.34
C ALA A 58 6.45 -3.02 -6.31
N GLY A 59 7.30 -3.92 -5.81
CA GLY A 59 8.01 -4.90 -6.62
C GLY A 59 7.06 -5.87 -7.31
N VAL A 60 6.11 -6.43 -6.56
CA VAL A 60 5.10 -7.36 -7.10
C VAL A 60 4.18 -6.67 -8.10
N THR A 61 3.65 -5.49 -7.76
CA THR A 61 2.73 -4.79 -8.65
C THR A 61 3.45 -4.33 -9.92
N LYS A 62 4.71 -3.88 -9.83
CA LYS A 62 5.55 -3.54 -10.98
C LYS A 62 5.80 -4.75 -11.87
N ALA A 63 6.06 -5.93 -11.31
CA ALA A 63 6.21 -7.16 -12.08
C ALA A 63 4.92 -7.55 -12.81
N MET A 64 3.75 -7.21 -12.24
CA MET A 64 2.44 -7.39 -12.86
C MET A 64 2.03 -6.26 -13.82
N GLY A 65 2.86 -5.22 -13.96
CA GLY A 65 2.51 -4.02 -14.74
C GLY A 65 1.34 -3.20 -14.17
N LYS A 66 1.02 -3.41 -12.88
CA LYS A 66 -0.07 -2.70 -12.18
C LYS A 66 0.48 -1.63 -11.24
N ASP A 67 -0.30 -0.58 -11.04
CA ASP A 67 0.01 0.42 -10.02
C ASP A 67 -0.21 -0.16 -8.62
N SER A 68 0.81 -0.05 -7.77
CA SER A 68 0.76 -0.52 -6.38
C SER A 68 -0.38 0.09 -5.58
N PHE A 69 -0.70 1.36 -5.83
CA PHE A 69 -1.74 2.06 -5.12
C PHE A 69 -3.13 1.58 -5.55
N ILE A 70 -3.34 1.41 -6.86
CA ILE A 70 -4.60 0.88 -7.41
C ILE A 70 -4.87 -0.52 -6.89
N MET A 71 -3.85 -1.39 -6.88
CA MET A 71 -3.99 -2.76 -6.37
C MET A 71 -4.31 -2.80 -4.87
N LEU A 72 -3.71 -1.90 -4.08
CA LEU A 72 -4.04 -1.79 -2.65
C LEU A 72 -5.46 -1.28 -2.43
N LEU A 73 -5.94 -0.34 -3.23
CA LEU A 73 -7.34 0.08 -3.17
C LEU A 73 -8.28 -1.05 -3.56
N GLU A 74 -7.98 -1.78 -4.62
CA GLU A 74 -8.78 -2.93 -5.09
C GLU A 74 -8.88 -4.02 -4.00
N LEU A 75 -7.74 -4.39 -3.40
CA LEU A 75 -7.71 -5.38 -2.31
C LEU A 75 -8.36 -4.87 -1.02
N GLY A 76 -8.23 -3.57 -0.76
CA GLY A 76 -8.71 -2.92 0.46
C GLY A 76 -10.18 -2.53 0.46
N SER A 77 -10.79 -2.51 -0.72
CA SER A 77 -12.22 -2.28 -0.89
C SER A 77 -12.99 -3.54 -0.56
N ASP A 78 -14.16 -3.37 0.06
CA ASP A 78 -15.08 -4.46 0.36
C ASP A 78 -15.98 -4.79 -0.84
N SER A 79 -16.08 -3.88 -1.81
CA SER A 79 -16.87 -4.05 -3.05
C SER A 79 -16.26 -3.30 -4.24
N THR A 80 -16.67 -3.68 -5.45
CA THR A 80 -16.31 -2.98 -6.70
C THR A 80 -16.82 -1.54 -6.71
N GLU A 81 -18.01 -1.28 -6.16
CA GLU A 81 -18.57 0.07 -6.04
C GLU A 81 -17.72 0.96 -5.12
N GLU A 82 -17.27 0.44 -3.98
CA GLU A 82 -16.37 1.17 -3.07
C GLU A 82 -15.04 1.49 -3.77
N PHE A 83 -14.48 0.53 -4.51
CA PHE A 83 -13.26 0.74 -5.28
C PHE A 83 -13.42 1.87 -6.31
N GLU A 84 -14.50 1.86 -7.10
CA GLU A 84 -14.78 2.91 -8.08
C GLU A 84 -14.93 4.29 -7.43
N GLN A 85 -15.60 4.37 -6.27
CA GLN A 85 -15.72 5.61 -5.51
C GLN A 85 -14.37 6.13 -5.01
N LEU A 86 -13.49 5.25 -4.54
CA LEU A 86 -12.16 5.60 -4.07
C LEU A 86 -11.26 6.11 -5.22
N ILE A 87 -11.34 5.48 -6.39
CA ILE A 87 -10.65 5.93 -7.60
C ILE A 87 -11.19 7.28 -8.08
N ALA A 88 -12.52 7.46 -8.09
CA ALA A 88 -13.13 8.72 -8.45
C ALA A 88 -12.70 9.84 -7.49
N ALA A 89 -12.72 9.58 -6.18
CA ALA A 89 -12.27 10.53 -5.16
C ALA A 89 -10.78 10.87 -5.32
N GLN A 90 -9.93 9.88 -5.62
CA GLN A 90 -8.51 10.11 -5.91
C GLN A 90 -8.33 11.01 -7.14
N ASN A 91 -9.03 10.72 -8.23
CA ASN A 91 -8.95 11.51 -9.46
C ASN A 91 -9.42 12.95 -9.25
N VAL A 92 -10.48 13.16 -8.45
CA VAL A 92 -10.94 14.51 -8.08
C VAL A 92 -9.88 15.24 -7.25
N GLN A 93 -9.22 14.57 -6.32
CA GLN A 93 -8.12 15.16 -5.55
C GLN A 93 -6.93 15.52 -6.43
N ILE A 94 -6.53 14.64 -7.35
CA ILE A 94 -5.45 14.92 -8.31
C ILE A 94 -5.79 16.14 -9.16
N LYS A 95 -7.00 16.20 -9.72
CA LYS A 95 -7.48 17.35 -10.52
C LYS A 95 -7.41 18.66 -9.72
N LYS A 96 -7.93 18.66 -8.49
CA LYS A 96 -7.83 19.81 -7.57
C LYS A 96 -6.39 20.20 -7.28
N SER A 97 -5.49 19.24 -7.10
CA SER A 97 -4.07 19.50 -6.81
C SER A 97 -3.30 20.07 -7.99
N ILE A 98 -3.71 19.79 -9.23
CA ILE A 98 -3.12 20.36 -10.46
C ILE A 98 -3.85 21.62 -10.96
N GLY A 99 -4.83 22.12 -10.20
CA GLY A 99 -5.58 23.33 -10.54
C GLY A 99 -6.63 23.16 -11.65
N MET A 100 -7.09 21.92 -11.89
CA MET A 100 -8.18 21.59 -12.82
C MET A 100 -9.51 21.37 -12.11
#